data_AF-A0A6J6WQM8-F1
#
_entry.id   AF-A0A6J6WQM8-F1
#
_cell.length_a   1.000
_cell.length_b   1.000
_cell.length_c   1.000
_cell.angle_alpha   90.00
_cell.angle_beta   90.00
_cell.angle_gamma   90.00
#
_symmetry.space_group_name_H-M   'P 1'
#
loop_
_entity.id
_entity.type
_entity.pdbx_description
1 polymer ?
#
loop_
_entity_poly.entity_id
_entity_poly.type
_entity_poly.pdbx_seq_one_letter_code
_entity_poly.pdbx_strand_id
1 'polypeptide(L)' 'MSDARTIQFRLVMGKGDERVAGPDDADTVATIAKADATMDLSVAFMKSKLKITGATGPLFDALSSGEAAATIARLLNEG' A
#
# COMPACT_ATOMS: atom_id res chain seq x y z
N MET A 1 12.03 21.37 -6.76
CA MET A 1 11.50 20.97 -5.44
C MET A 1 10.92 19.60 -5.63
N SER A 2 11.59 18.58 -5.09
CA SER A 2 10.97 17.25 -5.03
C SER A 2 9.98 17.34 -3.88
N ASP A 3 8.71 17.63 -4.17
CA ASP A 3 7.64 17.29 -3.23
C ASP A 3 7.79 15.78 -3.05
N ALA A 4 8.38 15.37 -1.94
CA ALA A 4 8.52 13.97 -1.58
C ALA A 4 7.10 13.46 -1.32
N ARG A 5 6.44 13.03 -2.38
CA ARG A 5 5.06 12.58 -2.33
C ARG A 5 5.03 11.31 -1.48
N THR A 6 4.42 11.44 -0.31
CA THR A 6 4.40 10.39 0.70
C THR A 6 3.30 9.38 0.42
N ILE A 7 3.50 8.14 0.85
CA ILE A 7 2.51 7.07 0.70
C ILE A 7 2.25 6.37 2.03
N GLN A 8 0.97 6.11 2.30
CA GLN A 8 0.52 5.28 3.41
C GLN A 8 -0.05 3.97 2.85
N PHE A 9 0.45 2.85 3.34
CA PHE A 9 -0.07 1.51 3.05
C PHE A 9 -1.02 1.06 4.16
N ARG A 10 -2.20 0.59 3.76
CA ARG A 10 -3.25 0.05 4.63
C ARG A 10 -3.55 -1.38 4.24
N LEU A 11 -3.32 -2.30 5.17
CA LEU A 11 -3.62 -3.72 5.03
C LEU A 11 -4.87 -4.05 5.85
N VAL A 12 -5.97 -4.34 5.15
CA VAL A 12 -7.24 -4.71 5.80
C VAL A 12 -7.21 -6.20 6.14
N MET A 13 -7.15 -6.51 7.43
CA MET A 13 -7.05 -7.88 7.95
C MET A 13 -8.42 -8.54 8.12
N GLY A 14 -9.47 -7.74 8.28
CA GLY A 14 -10.84 -8.19 8.49
C GLY A 14 -11.72 -7.07 9.03
N LYS A 15 -12.86 -7.42 9.61
CA LYS A 15 -13.80 -6.42 10.13
C LYS A 15 -13.21 -5.71 11.35
N GLY A 16 -12.82 -4.45 11.16
CA GLY A 16 -12.31 -3.57 12.22
C GLY A 16 -10.83 -3.74 12.53
N ASP A 17 -10.10 -4.56 11.76
CA ASP A 17 -8.65 -4.74 11.90
C ASP A 17 -7.97 -4.27 10.62
N GLU A 18 -7.20 -3.20 10.75
CA GLU A 18 -6.42 -2.57 9.68
C GLU A 18 -5.02 -2.26 10.22
N ARG A 19 -4.00 -2.66 9.46
CA ARG A 19 -2.59 -2.37 9.78
C ARG A 19 -2.09 -1.31 8.82
N VAL A 20 -1.38 -0.32 9.36
CA VAL A 20 -1.02 0.88 8.62
C VAL A 20 0.49 1.12 8.71
N ALA A 21 1.10 1.48 7.58
CA ALA A 21 2.49 1.92 7.52
C ALA A 21 2.61 3.18 6.67
N GLY A 22 3.33 4.19 7.17
CA GLY A 22 3.50 5.49 6.52
C GLY A 22 2.72 6.61 7.25
N PRO A 23 2.95 7.86 6.86
CA PRO A 23 2.40 9.03 7.55
C PRO A 23 0.87 9.12 7.42
N ASP A 24 0.20 9.64 8.45
CA ASP A 24 -1.27 9.80 8.46
C ASP A 24 -1.78 10.88 7.49
N ASP A 25 -0.92 11.84 7.17
CA ASP A 25 -1.14 12.92 6.21
C ASP A 25 -0.53 12.60 4.82
N ALA A 26 -0.36 11.32 4.50
CA ALA A 26 0.22 10.91 3.23
C ALA A 26 -0.56 11.44 2.02
N ASP A 27 0.17 11.90 0.99
CA ASP A 27 -0.39 12.36 -0.29
C ASP A 27 -1.14 11.25 -1.02
N THR A 28 -0.72 10.01 -0.81
CA THR A 28 -1.29 8.81 -1.41
C THR A 28 -1.59 7.79 -0.33
N VAL A 29 -2.81 7.25 -0.34
CA VAL A 29 -3.20 6.14 0.54
C VAL A 29 -3.48 4.91 -0.32
N ALA A 30 -2.70 3.86 -0.15
CA ALA A 30 -2.83 2.59 -0.85
C ALA A 30 -3.43 1.52 0.08
N THR A 31 -4.58 0.98 -0.27
CA THR A 31 -5.35 0.03 0.55
C THR A 31 -5.51 -1.31 -0.15
N ILE A 32 -5.21 -2.41 0.53
CA ILE A 32 -5.35 -3.78 0.04
C ILE A 32 -5.90 -4.71 1.12
N ALA A 33 -6.72 -5.69 0.73
CA ALA A 33 -7.18 -6.73 1.63
C ALA A 33 -6.09 -7.79 1.85
N LYS A 34 -5.98 -8.34 3.07
CA LYS A 34 -5.05 -9.44 3.39
C LYS A 34 -5.14 -10.60 2.41
N ALA A 35 -6.36 -10.97 2.00
CA ALA A 35 -6.59 -12.06 1.04
C ALA A 35 -5.97 -11.81 -0.34
N ASP A 36 -5.77 -10.53 -0.70
CA ASP A 36 -5.15 -10.13 -1.96
C ASP A 36 -3.68 -9.72 -1.79
N ALA A 37 -3.18 -9.55 -0.55
CA ALA A 37 -1.84 -9.04 -0.25
C ALA A 37 -0.69 -10.03 -0.51
N THR A 38 -0.99 -11.29 -0.81
CA THR A 38 -0.01 -12.32 -1.16
C THR A 38 0.29 -12.40 -2.65
N MET A 39 -0.48 -11.71 -3.50
CA MET A 39 -0.20 -11.61 -4.93
C MET A 39 0.73 -10.43 -5.24
N ASP A 40 1.29 -10.41 -6.44
CA ASP A 40 2.04 -9.25 -6.92
C ASP A 40 1.20 -7.96 -6.83
N LEU A 41 1.74 -6.91 -6.20
CA LEU A 41 0.99 -5.69 -5.91
C LEU A 41 0.66 -4.89 -7.18
N SER A 42 1.46 -5.01 -8.24
CA SER A 42 1.14 -4.41 -9.55
C SER A 42 -0.06 -5.12 -10.18
N VAL A 43 -0.11 -6.46 -10.08
CA VAL A 43 -1.28 -7.25 -10.50
C VAL A 43 -2.51 -6.92 -9.65
N ALA A 44 -2.34 -6.77 -8.34
CA ALA A 44 -3.44 -6.37 -7.44
C ALA A 44 -4.00 -4.99 -7.83
N PHE A 45 -3.13 -4.04 -8.21
CA PHE A 45 -3.54 -2.73 -8.71
C PHE A 45 -4.32 -2.82 -10.03
N MET A 46 -3.79 -3.56 -11.01
CA MET A 46 -4.47 -3.77 -12.30
C MET A 46 -5.83 -4.45 -12.15
N LYS A 47 -6.00 -5.32 -11.14
CA LYS A 47 -7.27 -5.99 -10.81
C LYS A 47 -8.19 -5.18 -9.90
N SER A 48 -7.87 -3.91 -9.62
CA SER A 48 -8.61 -3.05 -8.69
C SER A 48 -8.73 -3.60 -7.26
N LYS A 49 -7.80 -4.48 -6.84
CA LYS A 49 -7.69 -5.03 -5.48
C LYS A 49 -6.82 -4.17 -4.57
N LEU A 50 -5.76 -3.56 -5.12
CA LEU A 50 -5.02 -2.48 -4.49
C LEU A 50 -5.66 -1.17 -4.93
N LYS A 51 -6.33 -0.49 -4.02
CA LYS A 51 -6.98 0.79 -4.26
C LYS A 51 -6.06 1.91 -3.82
N ILE A 52 -6.10 3.03 -4.53
CA ILE A 52 -5.40 4.24 -4.11
C ILE A 52 -6.36 5.41 -4.00
N THR A 53 -6.04 6.32 -3.09
CA THR A 53 -6.59 7.67 -3.03
C THR A 53 -5.42 8.64 -3.11
N GLY A 54 -5.55 9.70 -3.91
CA GLY A 54 -4.48 10.68 -4.12
C GLY A 54 -3.64 10.41 -5.38
N ALA A 55 -2.38 10.85 -5.37
CA ALA A 55 -1.51 10.76 -6.55
C ALA A 55 -1.09 9.32 -6.84
N THR A 56 -1.00 8.95 -8.12
CA THR A 56 -0.54 7.61 -8.54
C THR A 56 0.99 7.44 -8.46
N GLY A 57 1.75 8.52 -8.62
CA GLY A 57 3.22 8.50 -8.67
C GLY A 57 3.87 7.73 -7.51
N PRO A 58 3.55 8.05 -6.24
CA PRO A 58 4.14 7.36 -5.08
C PRO A 58 3.94 5.86 -5.08
N LEU A 59 2.77 5.39 -5.54
CA LEU A 59 2.53 3.96 -5.65
C LEU A 59 3.46 3.34 -6.69
N PHE A 60 3.59 3.93 -7.87
CA PHE A 60 4.44 3.37 -8.93
C PHE A 60 5.92 3.38 -8.55
N ASP A 61 6.39 4.41 -7.83
CA ASP A 61 7.75 4.48 -7.30
C ASP A 61 7.99 3.36 -6.26
N ALA A 62 7.04 3.15 -5.35
CA ALA A 62 7.09 2.09 -4.34
C ALA A 62 6.96 0.67 -4.94
N LEU A 63 6.18 0.50 -6.01
CA LEU A 63 6.07 -0.76 -6.75
C LEU A 63 7.38 -1.08 -7.49
N SER A 64 7.96 -0.08 -8.17
CA SER A 64 9.18 -0.24 -8.96
C SER A 64 10.41 -0.48 -8.09
N SER A 65 10.46 0.11 -6.90
CA SER A 65 11.54 -0.09 -5.92
C SER A 65 11.38 -1.36 -5.09
N GLY A 66 10.21 -1.99 -5.08
CA GLY A 66 9.88 -3.13 -4.21
C GLY A 66 9.53 -2.74 -2.77
N GLU A 67 9.57 -1.45 -2.42
CA GLU A 67 9.21 -0.94 -1.08
C GLU A 67 7.77 -1.30 -0.71
N ALA A 68 6.84 -1.25 -1.67
CA ALA A 68 5.45 -1.62 -1.45
C ALA A 68 5.33 -3.09 -1.01
N ALA A 69 6.04 -4.00 -1.69
CA ALA A 69 6.01 -5.42 -1.37
C ALA A 69 6.63 -5.70 0.02
N ALA A 70 7.77 -5.07 0.32
CA ALA A 70 8.42 -5.18 1.62
C ALA A 70 7.54 -4.65 2.76
N THR A 71 6.88 -3.51 2.56
CA THR A 71 6.00 -2.89 3.55
C THR A 71 4.77 -3.74 3.82
N ILE A 72 4.08 -4.20 2.77
CA ILE A 72 2.91 -5.09 2.93
C ILE A 72 3.31 -6.42 3.58
N ALA A 73 4.47 -6.99 3.21
CA ALA A 73 4.99 -8.20 3.85
C ALA A 73 5.29 -7.98 5.34
N ARG A 74 5.84 -6.82 5.72
CA ARG A 74 6.02 -6.45 7.13
C ARG A 74 4.68 -6.39 7.85
N LEU A 75 3.71 -5.67 7.30
CA LEU A 75 2.36 -5.56 7.85
C LEU A 75 1.67 -6.93 7.98
N LEU A 76 1.92 -7.89 7.07
CA LEU A 76 1.39 -9.26 7.18
C LEU A 76 1.96 -10.02 8.38
N ASN A 77 3.23 -9.79 8.70
CA ASN A 77 3.96 -10.49 9.75
C ASN A 77 3.90 -9.81 11.14
N GLU A 78 3.44 -8.56 11.21
CA GLU A 78 3.13 -7.87 12.47
C GLU A 78 1.87 -8.48 13.10
N GLY A 79 2.00 -9.59 13.81
CA GLY A 79 0.93 -10.31 14.50
C GLY A 79 1.36 -10.80 15.87
#